data_AF-A6G6G9-F1
#
_entry.id   AF-A6G6G9-F1
#
_cell.length_a   1.000
_cell.length_b   1.000
_cell.length_c   1.000
_cell.angle_alpha   90.00
_cell.angle_beta   90.00
_cell.angle_gamma   90.00
#
_symmetry.space_group_name_H-M   'P 1'
#
loop_
_entity.id
_entity.type
_entity.pdbx_description
1 polymer ?
#
loop_
_entity_poly.entity_id
_entity_poly.type
_entity_poly.pdbx_seq_one_letter_code
_entity_poly.pdbx_strand_id
1 'polypeptide(L)'
;MRWTLFQRVMQKLVEIRELDPRRDATTYAEQLLARCPALFAELGGATALPAQLAARAIAEDHLREICGLAEHVVALQDRTGHPSNEYLVRLLALAYFSSDHNVVADDAPAGYGMVDDCMTVIAVERLDAAGRLPCTDETMHRVRYMSLALSEDTRPKVERILQRAAGFARACAEASEQSLERVTLELIEGPPERFPLPNGIPLAPIDSDTLHHLSLPPARLLEAEAGALTIAFDDGITLRRSPTGELSERAQA
;
A
#
# COMPACT_ATOMS: atom_id res chain seq x y z
N MET A 1 4.08 -30.43 6.92
CA MET A 1 4.96 -29.23 6.93
C MET A 1 4.09 -28.02 7.21
N ARG A 2 4.38 -27.23 8.25
CA ARG A 2 3.72 -25.92 8.43
C ARG A 2 4.59 -24.90 7.69
N TRP A 3 4.00 -24.25 6.70
CA TRP A 3 4.69 -23.25 5.87
C TRP A 3 4.83 -21.93 6.64
N THR A 4 6.07 -21.53 6.94
CA THR A 4 6.42 -20.42 7.84
C THR A 4 5.78 -19.10 7.42
N LEU A 5 5.83 -18.77 6.12
CA LEU A 5 5.23 -17.55 5.58
C LEU A 5 3.77 -17.39 5.98
N PHE A 6 2.96 -18.40 5.70
CA PHE A 6 1.52 -18.32 5.97
C PHE A 6 1.21 -18.28 7.48
N GLN A 7 2.06 -18.87 8.33
CA GLN A 7 1.90 -18.72 9.78
C GLN A 7 2.10 -17.27 10.22
N ARG A 8 3.13 -16.59 9.71
CA ARG A 8 3.38 -15.17 10.01
C ARG A 8 2.28 -14.26 9.46
N VAL A 9 1.84 -14.51 8.22
CA VAL A 9 0.69 -13.80 7.62
C VAL A 9 -0.55 -13.94 8.50
N MET A 10 -0.88 -15.16 8.94
CA MET A 10 -2.03 -15.39 9.81
C MET A 10 -1.91 -14.68 11.16
N GLN A 11 -0.70 -14.60 11.73
CA GLN A 11 -0.46 -13.86 12.98
C GLN A 11 -0.75 -12.37 12.80
N LYS A 12 -0.26 -11.75 11.72
CA LYS A 12 -0.51 -10.34 11.44
C LYS A 12 -1.98 -10.04 11.12
N LEU A 13 -2.67 -10.96 10.45
CA LEU A 13 -4.12 -10.85 10.23
C LEU A 13 -4.93 -10.89 11.54
N VAL A 14 -4.44 -11.55 12.60
CA VAL A 14 -5.12 -11.51 13.91
C VAL A 14 -5.06 -10.09 14.50
N GLU A 15 -3.94 -9.39 14.37
CA GLU A 15 -3.79 -8.02 14.85
C GLU A 15 -4.75 -7.06 14.12
N ILE A 16 -4.90 -7.22 12.80
CA ILE A 16 -5.85 -6.43 12.00
C ILE A 16 -7.30 -6.62 12.44
N ARG A 17 -7.69 -7.84 12.83
CA ARG A 17 -9.06 -8.15 13.26
C ARG A 17 -9.49 -7.44 14.53
N GLU A 18 -8.53 -7.02 15.36
CA GLU A 18 -8.80 -6.29 16.59
C GLU A 18 -9.04 -4.79 16.34
N LEU A 19 -8.75 -4.30 15.14
CA LEU A 19 -8.98 -2.91 14.73
C LEU A 19 -10.47 -2.66 14.48
N ASP A 20 -10.96 -1.50 14.92
CA ASP A 20 -12.28 -0.98 14.61
C ASP A 20 -12.10 0.40 13.96
N PRO A 21 -12.47 0.58 12.67
CA PRO A 21 -12.24 1.83 11.96
C PRO A 21 -12.82 3.06 12.65
N ARG A 22 -13.97 2.95 13.33
CA ARG A 22 -14.63 4.10 13.97
C ARG A 22 -13.99 4.44 15.30
N ARG A 23 -13.68 3.42 16.11
CA ARG A 23 -13.04 3.55 17.41
C ARG A 23 -11.61 4.08 17.26
N ASP A 24 -10.86 3.53 16.31
CA ASP A 24 -9.42 3.72 16.21
C ASP A 24 -9.03 4.92 15.32
N ALA A 25 -9.96 5.43 14.50
CA ALA A 25 -9.72 6.58 13.61
C ALA A 25 -9.24 7.83 14.35
N THR A 26 -9.66 8.08 15.59
CA THR A 26 -9.19 9.26 16.34
C THR A 26 -7.70 9.18 16.62
N THR A 27 -7.22 8.05 17.14
CA THR A 27 -5.80 7.85 17.46
C THR A 27 -4.95 7.81 16.19
N TYR A 28 -5.45 7.19 15.12
CA TYR A 28 -4.79 7.24 13.82
C TYR A 28 -4.69 8.70 13.32
N ALA A 29 -5.78 9.47 13.37
CA ALA A 29 -5.80 10.86 12.90
C ALA A 29 -4.80 11.75 13.64
N GLU A 30 -4.61 11.54 14.94
CA GLU A 30 -3.57 12.21 15.72
C GLU A 30 -2.17 11.91 15.18
N GLN A 31 -1.88 10.65 14.83
CA GLN A 31 -0.62 10.29 14.17
C GLN A 31 -0.48 10.97 12.81
N LEU A 32 -1.54 10.97 12.02
CA LEU A 32 -1.55 11.59 10.69
C LEU A 32 -1.23 13.09 10.76
N LEU A 33 -1.89 13.82 11.68
CA LEU A 33 -1.67 15.25 11.91
C LEU A 33 -0.25 15.54 12.40
N ALA A 34 0.29 14.69 13.28
CA ALA A 34 1.63 14.86 13.84
C ALA A 34 2.75 14.53 12.83
N ARG A 35 2.56 13.49 12.00
CA ARG A 35 3.56 12.98 11.06
C ARG A 35 3.55 13.69 9.71
N CYS A 36 2.39 14.21 9.30
CA CYS A 36 2.18 14.81 7.99
C CYS A 36 1.64 16.27 8.10
N PRO A 37 2.28 17.18 8.85
CA PRO A 37 1.74 18.52 9.07
C PRO A 37 1.60 19.34 7.78
N ALA A 38 2.48 19.13 6.80
CA ALA A 38 2.43 19.81 5.51
C ALA A 38 1.15 19.49 4.71
N LEU A 39 0.57 18.29 4.88
CA LEU A 39 -0.67 17.89 4.21
C LEU A 39 -1.85 18.79 4.60
N PHE A 40 -1.86 19.27 5.84
CA PHE A 40 -2.96 20.04 6.43
C PHE A 40 -2.71 21.55 6.48
N ALA A 41 -1.59 22.02 5.94
CA ALA A 41 -1.17 23.42 6.06
C ALA A 41 -2.23 24.41 5.53
N GLU A 42 -2.80 24.11 4.37
CA GLU A 42 -3.83 24.95 3.72
C GLU A 42 -5.17 24.94 4.46
N LEU A 43 -5.42 23.94 5.32
CA LEU A 43 -6.61 23.88 6.17
C LEU A 43 -6.43 24.62 7.51
N GLY A 44 -5.37 25.41 7.65
CA GLY A 44 -5.02 26.12 8.89
C GLY A 44 -4.15 25.31 9.85
N GLY A 45 -3.60 24.18 9.41
CA GLY A 45 -2.69 23.34 10.18
C GLY A 45 -3.38 22.41 11.19
N ALA A 46 -2.58 21.64 11.93
CA ALA A 46 -3.04 20.48 12.70
C ALA A 46 -4.07 20.78 13.82
N THR A 47 -4.13 22.03 14.30
CA THR A 47 -5.05 22.44 15.38
C THR A 47 -6.38 22.99 14.86
N ALA A 48 -6.50 23.23 13.55
CA ALA A 48 -7.72 23.75 12.95
C ALA A 48 -8.79 22.67 12.85
N LEU A 49 -10.05 23.02 13.14
CA LEU A 49 -11.17 22.09 13.09
C LEU A 49 -11.32 21.40 11.71
N PRO A 50 -11.21 22.10 10.56
CA PRO A 50 -11.27 21.44 9.25
C PRO A 50 -10.17 20.39 9.05
N ALA A 51 -8.94 20.66 9.52
CA ALA A 51 -7.84 19.70 9.45
C ALA A 51 -8.10 18.45 10.32
N GLN A 52 -8.62 18.62 11.53
CA GLN A 52 -8.95 17.51 12.43
C GLN A 52 -10.08 16.63 11.87
N LEU A 53 -11.11 17.24 11.29
CA LEU A 53 -12.20 16.51 10.64
C LEU A 53 -11.70 15.77 9.38
N ALA A 54 -10.87 16.41 8.56
CA ALA A 54 -10.27 15.78 7.39
C ALA A 54 -9.36 14.60 7.77
N ALA A 55 -8.49 14.78 8.77
CA ALA A 55 -7.60 13.73 9.26
C ALA A 55 -8.38 12.53 9.79
N ARG A 56 -9.49 12.76 10.51
CA ARG A 56 -10.35 11.68 10.99
C ARG A 56 -11.05 10.94 9.86
N ALA A 57 -11.53 11.65 8.83
CA ALA A 57 -12.14 11.01 7.67
C ALA A 57 -11.13 10.14 6.90
N ILE A 58 -9.92 10.66 6.67
CA ILE A 58 -8.81 9.91 6.04
C ILE A 58 -8.46 8.68 6.87
N ALA A 59 -8.30 8.85 8.19
CA ALA A 59 -7.99 7.76 9.11
C ALA A 59 -9.05 6.66 9.08
N GLU A 60 -10.34 7.02 9.10
CA GLU A 60 -11.42 6.04 9.05
C GLU A 60 -11.43 5.28 7.71
N ASP A 61 -11.23 5.98 6.60
CA ASP A 61 -11.16 5.36 5.28
C ASP A 61 -9.95 4.42 5.16
N HIS A 62 -8.77 4.84 5.61
CA HIS A 62 -7.57 4.00 5.64
C HIS A 62 -7.76 2.75 6.50
N LEU A 63 -8.38 2.90 7.67
CA LEU A 63 -8.64 1.76 8.55
C LEU A 63 -9.63 0.77 7.94
N ARG A 64 -10.60 1.22 7.14
CA ARG A 64 -11.48 0.30 6.41
C ARG A 64 -10.70 -0.53 5.39
N GLU A 65 -9.79 0.10 4.64
CA GLU A 65 -8.91 -0.62 3.70
C GLU A 65 -7.98 -1.61 4.44
N ILE A 66 -7.38 -1.19 5.56
CA ILE A 66 -6.53 -2.06 6.40
C ILE A 66 -7.33 -3.25 6.94
N CYS A 67 -8.55 -3.02 7.46
CA CYS A 67 -9.42 -4.10 7.93
C CYS A 67 -9.85 -5.04 6.80
N GLY A 68 -9.93 -4.53 5.56
CA GLY A 68 -10.19 -5.29 4.34
C GLY A 68 -9.03 -6.17 3.87
N LEU A 69 -7.82 -6.03 4.43
CA LEU A 69 -6.63 -6.76 3.96
C LEU A 69 -6.76 -8.28 4.00
N ALA A 70 -7.62 -8.82 4.87
CA ALA A 70 -7.86 -10.26 4.91
C ALA A 70 -8.35 -10.80 3.55
N GLU A 71 -9.18 -10.05 2.83
CA GLU A 71 -9.69 -10.44 1.51
C GLU A 71 -8.59 -10.40 0.45
N HIS A 72 -7.79 -9.34 0.46
CA HIS A 72 -6.64 -9.19 -0.43
C HIS A 72 -5.58 -10.29 -0.20
N VAL A 73 -5.30 -10.62 1.06
CA VAL A 73 -4.39 -11.72 1.41
C VAL A 73 -4.92 -13.07 0.90
N VAL A 74 -6.22 -13.34 1.04
CA VAL A 74 -6.82 -14.57 0.48
C VAL A 74 -6.66 -14.61 -1.04
N ALA A 75 -6.89 -13.49 -1.73
CA ALA A 75 -6.69 -13.39 -3.18
C ALA A 75 -5.22 -13.62 -3.59
N LEU A 76 -4.25 -13.14 -2.81
CA LEU A 76 -2.82 -13.39 -3.05
C LEU A 76 -2.41 -14.84 -2.78
N GLN A 77 -3.06 -15.52 -1.83
CA GLN A 77 -2.80 -16.93 -1.51
C GLN A 77 -3.37 -17.89 -2.55
N ASP A 78 -4.40 -17.48 -3.28
CA ASP A 78 -5.01 -18.33 -4.31
C ASP A 78 -4.05 -18.50 -5.50
N ARG A 79 -3.62 -19.74 -5.71
CA ARG A 79 -2.79 -20.15 -6.84
C ARG A 79 -3.63 -20.48 -8.08
N THR A 80 -4.94 -20.68 -7.92
CA THR A 80 -5.81 -21.21 -8.97
C THR A 80 -5.88 -20.24 -10.14
N GLY A 81 -5.55 -20.71 -11.34
CA GLY A 81 -5.61 -19.89 -12.55
C GLY A 81 -4.46 -18.91 -12.75
N HIS A 82 -3.47 -18.88 -11.84
CA HIS A 82 -2.28 -18.03 -11.97
C HIS A 82 -1.06 -18.83 -12.45
N PRO A 83 -0.33 -18.36 -13.47
CA PRO A 83 0.96 -18.93 -13.85
C PRO A 83 2.01 -18.74 -12.74
N SER A 84 3.05 -19.58 -12.73
CA SER A 84 4.04 -19.64 -11.63
C SER A 84 4.77 -18.33 -11.36
N ASN A 85 5.02 -17.52 -12.38
CA ASN A 85 5.64 -16.20 -12.25
C ASN A 85 4.71 -15.21 -11.52
N GLU A 86 3.42 -15.17 -11.88
CA GLU A 86 2.44 -14.32 -11.19
C GLU A 86 2.25 -14.75 -9.73
N TYR A 87 2.15 -16.05 -9.49
CA TYR A 87 2.01 -16.57 -8.12
C TYR A 87 3.23 -16.21 -7.25
N LEU A 88 4.44 -16.28 -7.81
CA LEU A 88 5.66 -15.90 -7.09
C LEU A 88 5.65 -14.40 -6.70
N VAL A 89 5.15 -13.52 -7.56
CA VAL A 89 5.01 -12.08 -7.26
C VAL A 89 3.99 -11.86 -6.13
N ARG A 90 2.88 -12.62 -6.10
CA ARG A 90 1.91 -12.57 -5.00
C ARG A 90 2.52 -13.01 -3.67
N LEU A 91 3.33 -14.07 -3.67
CA LEU A 91 4.08 -14.49 -2.49
C LEU A 91 5.07 -13.44 -1.99
N LEU A 92 5.64 -12.63 -2.89
CA LEU A 92 6.51 -11.51 -2.51
C LEU A 92 5.77 -10.47 -1.66
N ALA A 93 4.54 -10.11 -2.04
CA ALA A 93 3.72 -9.20 -1.24
C ALA A 93 3.35 -9.79 0.12
N LEU A 94 3.01 -11.08 0.18
CA LEU A 94 2.76 -11.77 1.45
C LEU A 94 4.02 -11.80 2.34
N ALA A 95 5.19 -12.01 1.74
CA ALA A 95 6.45 -11.99 2.46
C ALA A 95 6.75 -10.60 3.04
N TYR A 96 6.49 -9.52 2.27
CA TYR A 96 6.57 -8.15 2.79
C TYR A 96 5.60 -7.91 3.93
N PHE A 97 4.32 -8.23 3.73
CA PHE A 97 3.29 -8.09 4.75
C PHE A 97 3.71 -8.78 6.07
N SER A 98 4.33 -9.95 5.98
CA SER A 98 4.78 -10.73 7.15
C SER A 98 6.12 -10.29 7.77
N SER A 99 6.74 -9.22 7.28
CA SER A 99 8.06 -8.74 7.69
C SER A 99 7.97 -7.86 8.95
N ASP A 100 8.93 -8.01 9.86
CA ASP A 100 9.02 -7.22 11.10
C ASP A 100 9.61 -5.80 10.89
N HIS A 101 10.10 -5.50 9.68
CA HIS A 101 10.81 -4.25 9.35
C HIS A 101 10.10 -3.46 8.25
N ASN A 102 8.87 -3.03 8.53
CA ASN A 102 8.10 -2.22 7.60
C ASN A 102 8.59 -0.77 7.59
N VAL A 103 8.25 -0.04 6.52
CA VAL A 103 8.71 1.33 6.33
C VAL A 103 8.07 2.25 7.36
N VAL A 104 6.79 1.99 7.65
CA VAL A 104 6.10 2.52 8.82
C VAL A 104 6.25 1.48 9.92
N ALA A 105 6.57 1.92 11.14
CA ALA A 105 6.78 0.98 12.24
C ALA A 105 5.44 0.35 12.66
N ASP A 106 5.40 -0.99 12.76
CA ASP A 106 4.20 -1.76 13.12
C ASP A 106 3.67 -1.43 14.53
N ASP A 107 4.53 -0.90 15.40
CA ASP A 107 4.16 -0.45 16.74
C ASP A 107 3.42 0.91 16.76
N ALA A 108 3.26 1.54 15.60
CA ALA A 108 2.46 2.74 15.48
C ALA A 108 0.98 2.43 15.81
N PRO A 109 0.33 3.28 16.62
CA PRO A 109 -0.95 2.94 17.21
C PRO A 109 -2.07 2.88 16.17
N ALA A 110 -3.16 2.18 16.53
CA ALA A 110 -4.42 2.19 15.81
C ALA A 110 -4.30 1.78 14.32
N GLY A 111 -3.39 0.86 14.00
CA GLY A 111 -3.20 0.35 12.64
C GLY A 111 -2.42 1.28 11.70
N TYR A 112 -1.94 2.44 12.15
CA TYR A 112 -1.14 3.35 11.32
C TYR A 112 0.12 2.68 10.75
N GLY A 113 0.70 1.74 11.50
CA GLY A 113 1.85 0.94 11.08
C GLY A 113 1.62 0.06 9.85
N MET A 114 0.36 -0.18 9.46
CA MET A 114 0.00 -1.12 8.40
C MET A 114 -0.29 -0.44 7.06
N VAL A 115 -0.06 0.87 6.93
CA VAL A 115 -0.39 1.62 5.71
C VAL A 115 0.43 1.16 4.51
N ASP A 116 1.74 1.03 4.68
CA ASP A 116 2.64 0.64 3.60
C ASP A 116 2.46 -0.84 3.22
N ASP A 117 2.14 -1.68 4.20
CA ASP A 117 1.68 -3.06 3.97
C ASP A 117 0.43 -3.09 3.10
N CYS A 118 -0.58 -2.31 3.49
CA CYS A 118 -1.85 -2.23 2.78
C CYS A 118 -1.66 -1.76 1.33
N MET A 119 -0.89 -0.69 1.14
CA MET A 119 -0.54 -0.17 -0.18
C MET A 119 0.20 -1.22 -1.03
N THR A 120 1.15 -1.95 -0.43
CA THR A 120 1.94 -2.96 -1.15
C THR A 120 1.08 -4.14 -1.55
N VAL A 121 0.23 -4.65 -0.66
CA VAL A 121 -0.69 -5.76 -0.94
C VAL A 121 -1.66 -5.38 -2.05
N ILE A 122 -2.32 -4.22 -1.95
CA ILE A 122 -3.29 -3.74 -2.95
C ILE A 122 -2.63 -3.54 -4.31
N ALA A 123 -1.44 -2.91 -4.36
CA ALA A 123 -0.74 -2.66 -5.61
C ALA A 123 -0.27 -3.97 -6.26
N VAL A 124 0.35 -4.87 -5.49
CA VAL A 124 0.92 -6.12 -6.02
C VAL A 124 -0.15 -7.10 -6.47
N GLU A 125 -1.30 -7.17 -5.79
CA GLU A 125 -2.44 -7.99 -6.24
C GLU A 125 -2.84 -7.69 -7.69
N ARG A 126 -2.65 -6.43 -8.12
CA ARG A 126 -3.02 -5.97 -9.44
C ARG A 126 -1.90 -6.05 -10.46
N LEU A 127 -0.65 -6.27 -10.09
CA LEU A 127 0.44 -6.38 -11.08
C LEU A 127 0.19 -7.52 -12.07
N ASP A 128 0.32 -7.23 -13.36
CA ASP A 128 0.30 -8.24 -14.42
C ASP A 128 1.66 -8.97 -14.51
N ALA A 129 1.70 -10.04 -15.31
CA ALA A 129 2.93 -10.80 -15.54
C ALA A 129 4.09 -9.98 -16.14
N ALA A 130 3.82 -8.85 -16.79
CA ALA A 130 4.84 -7.94 -17.31
C ALA A 130 5.31 -6.91 -16.28
N GLY A 131 4.78 -6.95 -15.05
CA GLY A 131 5.04 -5.99 -13.99
C GLY A 131 4.34 -4.64 -14.21
N ARG A 132 3.34 -4.60 -15.08
CA ARG A 132 2.51 -3.41 -15.28
C ARG A 132 1.35 -3.45 -14.30
N LEU A 133 0.93 -2.29 -13.84
CA LEU A 133 -0.37 -2.14 -13.19
C LEU A 133 -1.42 -1.96 -14.28
N PRO A 134 -2.36 -2.92 -14.48
CA PRO A 134 -3.52 -2.70 -15.33
C PRO A 134 -4.32 -1.58 -14.67
N CYS A 135 -4.11 -0.36 -15.17
CA CYS A 135 -4.72 0.88 -14.69
C CYS A 135 -6.24 0.76 -14.72
N THR A 136 -6.82 0.38 -13.59
CA THR A 136 -8.09 0.97 -13.20
C THR A 136 -7.73 2.20 -12.39
N ASP A 137 -8.24 3.36 -12.79
CA ASP A 137 -8.04 4.63 -12.08
C ASP A 137 -8.29 4.47 -10.57
N GLU A 138 -9.29 3.65 -10.23
CA GLU A 138 -9.70 3.35 -8.85
C GLU A 138 -8.59 2.77 -7.96
N THR A 139 -7.83 1.76 -8.44
CA THR A 139 -6.76 1.16 -7.62
C THR A 139 -5.66 2.19 -7.34
N MET A 140 -5.28 2.93 -8.38
CA MET A 140 -4.23 3.93 -8.27
C MET A 140 -4.66 5.11 -7.41
N HIS A 141 -5.92 5.52 -7.49
CA HIS A 141 -6.49 6.52 -6.60
C HIS A 141 -6.47 6.06 -5.15
N ARG A 142 -6.80 4.79 -4.86
CA ARG A 142 -6.69 4.22 -3.51
C ARG A 142 -5.27 4.22 -2.98
N VAL A 143 -4.30 3.72 -3.75
CA VAL A 143 -2.88 3.72 -3.32
C VAL A 143 -2.38 5.14 -3.09
N ARG A 144 -2.73 6.08 -3.99
CA ARG A 144 -2.38 7.51 -3.82
C ARG A 144 -3.06 8.13 -2.60
N TYR A 145 -4.32 7.79 -2.34
CA TYR A 145 -5.03 8.25 -1.15
C TYR A 145 -4.41 7.70 0.14
N MET A 146 -4.07 6.41 0.19
CA MET A 146 -3.35 5.80 1.32
C MET A 146 -1.99 6.48 1.56
N SER A 147 -1.32 6.93 0.50
CA SER A 147 -0.03 7.61 0.58
C SER A 147 -0.05 8.94 1.36
N LEU A 148 -1.24 9.50 1.61
CA LEU A 148 -1.42 10.69 2.46
C LEU A 148 -0.89 10.48 3.89
N ALA A 149 -0.83 9.23 4.35
CA ALA A 149 -0.28 8.89 5.65
C ALA A 149 1.26 8.76 5.65
N LEU A 150 1.93 8.92 4.50
CA LEU A 150 3.39 8.81 4.40
C LEU A 150 4.05 10.19 4.54
N SER A 151 4.98 10.27 5.49
CA SER A 151 5.87 11.42 5.65
C SER A 151 6.87 11.53 4.48
N GLU A 152 7.55 12.68 4.38
CA GLU A 152 8.59 12.91 3.37
C GLU A 152 9.72 11.86 3.43
N ASP A 153 10.04 11.34 4.62
CA ASP A 153 11.09 10.33 4.81
C ASP A 153 10.66 8.90 4.46
N THR A 154 9.37 8.60 4.62
CA THR A 154 8.82 7.24 4.42
C THR A 154 8.35 7.02 2.99
N ARG A 155 7.78 8.05 2.36
CA ARG A 155 7.23 7.99 1.00
C ARG A 155 8.22 7.45 -0.05
N PRO A 156 9.49 7.92 -0.15
CA PRO A 156 10.44 7.39 -1.11
C PRO A 156 10.88 5.94 -0.81
N LYS A 157 10.67 5.44 0.41
CA LYS A 157 10.95 4.05 0.76
C LYS A 157 9.82 3.14 0.27
N VAL A 158 8.57 3.53 0.48
CA VAL A 158 7.39 2.80 -0.03
C VAL A 158 7.39 2.79 -1.56
N GLU A 159 7.65 3.94 -2.20
CA GLU A 159 7.73 4.02 -3.67
C GLU A 159 8.78 3.04 -4.23
N ARG A 160 9.97 2.98 -3.61
CA ARG A 160 11.01 2.00 -4.01
C ARG A 160 10.56 0.55 -3.81
N ILE A 161 9.77 0.25 -2.79
CA ILE A 161 9.23 -1.10 -2.57
C ILE A 161 8.28 -1.49 -3.71
N LEU A 162 7.36 -0.61 -4.07
CA LEU A 162 6.43 -0.85 -5.17
C LEU A 162 7.17 -0.99 -6.51
N GLN A 163 8.15 -0.12 -6.78
CA GLN A 163 9.00 -0.21 -7.98
C GLN A 163 9.81 -1.51 -8.03
N ARG A 164 10.33 -1.98 -6.89
CA ARG A 164 11.03 -3.27 -6.81
C ARG A 164 10.07 -4.44 -7.05
N ALA A 165 8.84 -4.38 -6.55
CA ALA A 165 7.84 -5.41 -6.81
C ALA A 165 7.50 -5.50 -8.31
N ALA A 166 7.29 -4.36 -8.98
CA ALA A 166 7.06 -4.30 -10.42
C ALA A 166 8.26 -4.81 -11.24
N GLY A 167 9.49 -4.38 -10.88
CA GLY A 167 10.71 -4.87 -11.53
C GLY A 167 10.95 -6.36 -11.31
N PHE A 168 10.54 -6.90 -10.17
CA PHE A 168 10.59 -8.32 -9.87
C PHE A 168 9.57 -9.11 -10.68
N ALA A 169 8.34 -8.60 -10.81
CA ALA A 169 7.31 -9.20 -11.64
C ALA A 169 7.77 -9.33 -13.10
N ARG A 170 8.32 -8.26 -13.66
CA ARG A 170 8.91 -8.27 -15.00
C ARG A 170 10.04 -9.28 -15.13
N ALA A 171 10.93 -9.37 -14.15
CA ALA A 171 12.02 -10.35 -14.17
C ALA A 171 11.53 -11.81 -14.09
N CYS A 172 10.43 -12.05 -13.37
CA CYS A 172 9.83 -13.39 -13.28
C CYS A 172 9.25 -13.86 -14.62
N ALA A 173 8.86 -12.95 -15.52
CA ALA A 173 8.39 -13.30 -16.86
C ALA A 173 9.46 -13.98 -17.73
N GLU A 174 10.73 -13.67 -17.47
CA GLU A 174 11.88 -14.20 -18.23
C GLU A 174 12.60 -15.35 -17.49
N ALA A 175 12.19 -15.66 -16.26
CA ALA A 175 12.82 -16.65 -15.43
C ALA A 175 12.42 -18.09 -15.82
N SER A 176 13.35 -19.03 -15.69
CA SER A 176 13.06 -20.45 -15.89
C SER A 176 12.11 -20.99 -14.80
N GLU A 177 11.28 -21.98 -15.14
CA GLU A 177 10.38 -22.63 -14.17
C GLU A 177 11.13 -23.19 -12.94
N GLN A 178 12.31 -23.76 -13.15
CA GLN A 178 13.15 -24.28 -12.06
C GLN A 178 13.60 -23.16 -11.11
N SER A 179 13.94 -21.98 -11.65
CA SER A 179 14.28 -20.81 -10.82
C SER A 179 13.07 -20.31 -10.03
N LEU A 180 11.91 -20.23 -10.68
CA LEU A 180 10.66 -19.79 -10.06
C LEU A 180 10.23 -20.73 -8.92
N GLU A 181 10.31 -22.04 -9.13
CA GLU A 181 9.98 -23.05 -8.12
C GLU A 181 10.92 -22.99 -6.93
N ARG A 182 12.25 -22.92 -7.18
CA ARG A 182 13.24 -22.79 -6.10
C ARG A 182 12.97 -21.56 -5.24
N VAL A 183 12.78 -20.41 -5.87
CA VAL A 183 12.54 -19.15 -5.16
C VAL A 183 11.21 -19.16 -4.41
N THR A 184 10.18 -19.78 -4.98
CA THR A 184 8.88 -19.99 -4.34
C THR A 184 9.03 -20.78 -3.04
N LEU A 185 9.77 -21.89 -3.06
CA LEU A 185 10.02 -22.70 -1.88
C LEU A 185 10.83 -21.93 -0.82
N GLU A 186 11.88 -21.20 -1.25
CA GLU A 186 12.68 -20.34 -0.36
C GLU A 186 11.80 -19.32 0.39
N LEU A 187 10.90 -18.62 -0.30
CA LEU A 187 10.00 -17.65 0.32
C LEU A 187 9.00 -18.28 1.29
N ILE A 188 8.45 -19.45 0.94
CA ILE A 188 7.43 -20.13 1.76
C ILE A 188 8.06 -20.69 3.04
N GLU A 189 9.24 -21.31 2.93
CA GLU A 189 9.92 -21.99 4.04
C GLU A 189 10.70 -21.04 4.95
N GLY A 190 11.35 -20.03 4.36
CA GLY A 190 12.22 -19.08 5.06
C GLY A 190 11.99 -17.63 4.59
N PRO A 191 10.81 -17.03 4.87
CA PRO A 191 10.54 -15.65 4.49
C PRO A 191 11.56 -14.70 5.14
N PRO A 192 12.19 -13.80 4.38
CA PRO A 192 13.23 -12.93 4.91
C PRO A 192 12.66 -11.87 5.86
N GLU A 193 13.51 -11.40 6.77
CA GLU A 193 13.14 -10.41 7.79
C GLU A 193 13.02 -8.97 7.26
N ARG A 194 13.36 -8.73 5.99
CA ARG A 194 13.29 -7.43 5.28
C ARG A 194 12.85 -7.66 3.85
N PHE A 195 12.26 -6.63 3.22
CA PHE A 195 11.70 -6.69 1.86
C PHE A 195 12.54 -7.58 0.92
N PRO A 196 11.98 -8.72 0.47
CA PRO A 196 12.74 -9.74 -0.23
C PRO A 196 13.14 -9.19 -1.60
N LEU A 197 14.39 -9.31 -1.99
CA LEU A 197 14.61 -9.78 -3.35
C LEU A 197 15.21 -11.17 -3.18
N PRO A 198 14.46 -12.23 -3.51
CA PRO A 198 14.99 -13.57 -3.38
C PRO A 198 16.23 -13.72 -4.27
N ASN A 199 17.21 -14.46 -3.78
CA ASN A 199 18.46 -14.66 -4.49
C ASN A 199 18.21 -15.44 -5.80
N GLY A 200 18.63 -14.88 -6.92
CA GLY A 200 18.69 -15.57 -8.21
C GLY A 200 17.67 -15.16 -9.26
N ILE A 201 16.83 -14.16 -9.01
CA ILE A 201 16.11 -13.43 -10.06
C ILE A 201 16.50 -11.94 -9.96
N PRO A 202 17.35 -11.42 -10.86
CA PRO A 202 17.74 -10.02 -10.84
C PRO A 202 16.57 -9.13 -11.23
N LEU A 203 16.44 -7.96 -10.61
CA LEU A 203 15.40 -7.00 -10.98
C LEU A 203 15.55 -6.56 -12.44
N ALA A 204 14.42 -6.52 -13.15
CA ALA A 204 14.34 -5.89 -14.45
C ALA A 204 14.03 -4.39 -14.30
N PRO A 205 14.53 -3.54 -15.23
CA PRO A 205 14.12 -2.14 -15.27
C PRO A 205 12.61 -2.06 -15.58
N ILE A 206 11.92 -1.13 -14.93
CA ILE A 206 10.51 -0.81 -15.22
C ILE A 206 10.44 0.33 -16.26
N ASP A 207 9.39 0.33 -17.08
CA ASP A 207 9.16 1.41 -18.04
C ASP A 207 8.70 2.71 -17.35
N SER A 208 8.76 3.81 -18.10
CA SER A 208 8.43 5.16 -17.61
C SER A 208 6.98 5.27 -17.15
N ASP A 209 6.05 4.59 -17.82
CA ASP A 209 4.63 4.68 -17.53
C ASP A 209 4.34 3.99 -16.19
N THR A 210 4.89 2.79 -15.99
CA THR A 210 4.82 2.06 -14.72
C THR A 210 5.48 2.86 -13.60
N LEU A 211 6.63 3.48 -13.85
CA LEU A 211 7.30 4.36 -12.87
C LEU A 211 6.40 5.54 -12.48
N HIS A 212 5.76 6.18 -13.44
CA HIS A 212 4.88 7.32 -13.20
C HIS A 212 3.65 6.91 -12.36
N HIS A 213 3.03 5.77 -12.66
CA HIS A 213 1.91 5.27 -11.86
C HIS A 213 2.32 4.91 -10.45
N LEU A 214 3.50 4.31 -10.26
CA LEU A 214 4.02 3.94 -8.94
C LEU A 214 4.57 5.12 -8.13
N SER A 215 4.70 6.30 -8.73
CA SER A 215 5.14 7.48 -8.02
C SER A 215 4.13 7.90 -6.97
N LEU A 216 4.64 8.24 -5.79
CA LEU A 216 3.85 8.75 -4.67
C LEU A 216 4.25 10.20 -4.45
N PRO A 217 3.70 11.16 -5.22
CA PRO A 217 4.02 12.57 -5.05
C PRO A 217 3.50 13.10 -3.70
N PRO A 218 4.15 14.13 -3.11
CA PRO A 218 3.57 14.86 -2.00
C PRO A 218 2.19 15.42 -2.34
N ALA A 219 1.35 15.56 -1.32
CA ALA A 219 -0.03 16.03 -1.46
C ALA A 219 -0.36 17.12 -0.46
N ARG A 220 -1.38 17.91 -0.79
CA ARG A 220 -1.95 18.98 0.03
C ARG A 220 -3.48 18.87 0.03
N LEU A 221 -4.10 19.01 1.19
CA LEU A 221 -5.55 19.13 1.31
C LEU A 221 -5.95 20.57 1.02
N LEU A 222 -6.64 20.79 -0.09
CA LEU A 222 -7.09 22.12 -0.51
C LEU A 222 -8.39 22.53 0.18
N GLU A 223 -9.31 21.58 0.33
CA GLU A 223 -10.67 21.84 0.83
C GLU A 223 -11.15 20.66 1.67
N ALA A 224 -11.90 20.97 2.73
CA ALA A 224 -12.61 20.01 3.57
C ALA A 224 -13.99 20.57 3.95
N GLU A 225 -15.01 20.25 3.16
CA GLU A 225 -16.37 20.79 3.32
C GLU A 225 -17.40 19.68 3.28
N ALA A 226 -18.34 19.69 4.25
CA ALA A 226 -19.45 18.73 4.34
C ALA A 226 -19.03 17.25 4.22
N GLY A 227 -17.83 16.90 4.70
CA GLY A 227 -17.27 15.54 4.64
C GLY A 227 -16.62 15.16 3.30
N ALA A 228 -16.65 16.05 2.30
CA ALA A 228 -15.87 15.91 1.08
C ALA A 228 -14.47 16.51 1.25
N LEU A 229 -13.48 15.91 0.58
CA LEU A 229 -12.10 16.40 0.57
C LEU A 229 -11.63 16.63 -0.86
N THR A 230 -10.90 17.72 -1.09
CA THR A 230 -10.15 17.98 -2.33
C THR A 230 -8.66 17.90 -2.03
N ILE A 231 -7.96 17.00 -2.72
CA ILE A 231 -6.55 16.67 -2.48
C ILE A 231 -5.76 16.91 -3.76
N ALA A 232 -4.79 17.80 -3.72
CA ALA A 232 -3.90 18.06 -4.84
C ALA A 232 -2.53 17.42 -4.61
N PHE A 233 -2.04 16.73 -5.62
CA PHE A 233 -0.72 16.13 -5.66
C PHE A 233 0.24 17.00 -6.49
N ASP A 234 1.53 16.95 -6.16
CA ASP A 234 2.54 17.78 -6.81
C ASP A 234 2.80 17.43 -8.29
N ASP A 235 2.34 16.27 -8.75
CA ASP A 235 2.34 15.89 -10.17
C ASP A 235 1.14 16.47 -10.97
N GLY A 236 0.29 17.26 -10.32
CA GLY A 236 -0.87 17.93 -10.91
C GLY A 236 -2.17 17.14 -10.82
N ILE A 237 -2.13 15.89 -10.36
CA ILE A 237 -3.36 15.10 -10.16
C ILE A 237 -4.14 15.68 -8.97
N THR A 238 -5.46 15.77 -9.12
CA THR A 238 -6.36 16.16 -8.03
C THR A 238 -7.38 15.06 -7.76
N LEU A 239 -7.34 14.50 -6.56
CA LEU A 239 -8.35 13.55 -6.11
C LEU A 239 -9.43 14.26 -5.30
N ARG A 240 -10.67 13.84 -5.51
CA ARG A 240 -11.82 14.22 -4.71
C ARG A 240 -12.35 12.98 -3.98
N ARG A 241 -12.43 13.09 -2.65
CA ARG A 241 -13.10 12.13 -1.78
C ARG A 241 -14.51 12.64 -1.49
N SER A 242 -15.53 11.88 -1.86
CA SER A 242 -16.93 12.21 -1.56
C SER A 242 -17.23 12.05 -0.06
N PRO A 243 -18.35 12.57 0.46
CA PRO A 243 -18.75 12.33 1.86
C PRO A 243 -18.89 10.85 2.23
N THR A 244 -19.19 9.98 1.25
CA THR A 244 -19.32 8.52 1.44
C THR A 244 -18.00 7.76 1.34
N GLY A 245 -16.89 8.44 1.00
CA GLY A 245 -15.56 7.82 0.87
C GLY A 245 -15.18 7.42 -0.56
N GLU A 246 -16.04 7.68 -1.54
CA GLU A 246 -15.72 7.39 -2.95
C GLU A 246 -14.63 8.35 -3.46
N LEU A 247 -13.65 7.80 -4.18
CA LEU A 247 -12.56 8.56 -4.79
C LEU A 247 -12.83 8.78 -6.28
N SER A 248 -12.53 9.99 -6.74
CA SER A 248 -12.61 10.36 -8.16
C SER A 248 -11.52 11.36 -8.51
N GLU A 249 -11.03 11.31 -9.75
CA GLU A 249 -10.12 12.34 -10.26
C GLU A 249 -10.91 13.55 -10.76
N ARG A 250 -10.44 14.75 -10.42
CA ARG A 250 -11.01 16.00 -10.93
C ARG A 250 -10.22 16.40 -12.18
N ALA A 251 -10.90 16.52 -13.32
CA ALA A 251 -10.31 17.10 -14.51
C ALA A 251 -9.82 18.53 -14.20
N GLN A 252 -8.57 18.85 -14.58
CA GLN A 252 -8.07 20.22 -14.52
C GLN A 252 -8.96 21.10 -15.42
N ALA A 253 -9.52 22.17 -14.84
CA ALA A 253 -10.35 23.14 -15.55
C ALA A 253 -9.51 24.14 -16.33
#